data_AF-X0J0U9-F1
#
_entry.id   AF-X0J0U9-F1
#
_cell.length_a   1.000
_cell.length_b   1.000
_cell.length_c   1.000
_cell.angle_alpha   90.00
_cell.angle_beta   90.00
_cell.angle_gamma   90.00
#
_symmetry.space_group_name_H-M   'P 1'
#
loop_
_entity.id
_entity.type
_entity.pdbx_description
1 polymer ?
#
loop_
_entity_poly.entity_id
_entity_poly.type
_entity_poly.pdbx_seq_one_letter_code
_entity_poly.pdbx_strand_id
1 'polypeptide(L)'
;MLYISEYKPPHKLSSEYLRAGLRITDMHGEVVNRRTIPTSIDPGTYHYMIESVLEYGLLITGEAIVFLNVNWNDPETLYYHLAEPGPEVTAHPNNLFEGIQ
;
A
#
# COMPACT_ATOMS: atom_id res chain seq x y z
N MET A 1 -12.94 3.56 13.84
CA MET A 1 -12.30 3.18 12.56
C MET A 1 -11.27 2.11 12.86
N LEU A 2 -11.40 0.91 12.27
CA LEU A 2 -10.48 -0.21 12.49
C LEU A 2 -9.71 -0.45 11.20
N TYR A 3 -8.40 -0.72 11.31
CA TYR A 3 -7.54 -1.06 10.19
C TYR A 3 -6.56 -2.13 10.61
N ILE A 4 -6.08 -2.91 9.65
CA ILE A 4 -4.93 -3.79 9.84
C ILE A 4 -3.66 -3.04 9.47
N SER A 5 -2.60 -3.22 10.26
CA SER A 5 -1.29 -2.68 9.96
C SER A 5 -0.28 -3.81 9.87
N GLU A 6 0.46 -3.84 8.77
CA GLU A 6 1.57 -4.76 8.57
C GLU A 6 2.87 -3.98 8.45
N TYR A 7 3.93 -4.48 9.08
CA TYR A 7 5.28 -3.95 8.94
C TYR A 7 6.19 -4.98 8.27
N LYS A 8 6.87 -4.56 7.20
CA LYS A 8 7.92 -5.35 6.54
C LYS A 8 9.19 -4.52 6.42
N PRO A 9 10.31 -4.92 7.03
CA PRO A 9 11.52 -4.11 6.97
C PRO A 9 12.02 -3.93 5.52
N PRO A 10 12.78 -2.86 5.21
CA PRO A 10 13.14 -2.48 3.83
C PRO A 10 13.85 -3.60 3.04
N HIS A 11 14.64 -4.42 3.73
CA HIS A 11 15.36 -5.55 3.11
C HIS A 11 14.45 -6.72 2.68
N LYS A 12 13.17 -6.72 3.11
CA LYS A 12 12.15 -7.70 2.68
C LYS A 12 11.17 -7.12 1.68
N LEU A 13 10.94 -5.80 1.73
CA LEU A 13 10.05 -5.09 0.82
C LEU A 13 10.50 -3.64 0.73
N SER A 14 11.22 -3.28 -0.35
CA SER A 14 11.75 -1.93 -0.53
C SER A 14 10.72 -1.01 -1.20
N SER A 15 10.94 0.30 -1.09
CA SER A 15 10.19 1.32 -1.83
C SER A 15 10.24 1.11 -3.35
N GLU A 16 11.36 0.65 -3.91
CA GLU A 16 11.47 0.31 -5.33
C GLU A 16 10.54 -0.83 -5.75
N TYR A 17 10.46 -1.91 -4.93
CA TYR A 17 9.52 -3.00 -5.16
C TYR A 17 8.07 -2.51 -5.09
N LEU A 18 7.75 -1.62 -4.15
CA LEU A 18 6.44 -0.99 -4.07
C LEU A 18 6.14 -0.16 -5.31
N ARG A 19 7.04 0.71 -5.78
CA ARG A 19 6.83 1.50 -7.02
C ARG A 19 6.67 0.63 -8.26
N ALA A 20 7.46 -0.44 -8.37
CA ALA A 20 7.40 -1.35 -9.51
C ALA A 20 6.10 -2.17 -9.52
N GLY A 21 5.66 -2.58 -8.33
CA GLY A 21 4.56 -3.50 -8.15
C GLY A 21 3.19 -2.84 -7.96
N LEU A 22 3.14 -1.65 -7.36
CA LEU A 22 1.95 -0.81 -7.22
C LEU A 22 1.73 0.01 -8.51
N ARG A 23 1.81 -0.62 -9.68
CA ARG A 23 1.27 -0.01 -10.90
C ARG A 23 -0.24 -0.27 -10.92
N ILE A 24 -1.01 0.67 -11.50
CA ILE A 24 -2.42 0.42 -11.84
C ILE A 24 -2.42 -0.67 -12.91
N THR A 25 -2.42 -1.91 -12.46
CA THR A 25 -2.56 -3.08 -13.32
C THR A 25 -3.99 -3.53 -13.15
N ASP A 26 -4.75 -3.51 -14.24
CA ASP A 26 -6.05 -4.15 -14.32
C ASP A 26 -5.91 -5.60 -13.84
N MET A 27 -6.46 -5.89 -12.66
CA MET A 27 -6.36 -7.20 -12.00
C MET A 27 -6.94 -8.32 -12.88
N HIS A 28 -7.74 -7.96 -13.88
CA HIS A 28 -8.42 -8.90 -14.75
C HIS A 28 -7.53 -9.55 -15.83
N GLY A 29 -6.43 -8.92 -16.26
CA GLY A 29 -5.66 -9.39 -17.42
C GLY A 29 -4.51 -10.34 -17.11
N GLU A 30 -3.73 -10.04 -16.06
CA GLU A 30 -2.51 -10.80 -15.74
C GLU A 30 -2.66 -11.75 -14.54
N VAL A 31 -3.71 -11.56 -13.72
CA VAL A 31 -3.86 -12.27 -12.44
C VAL A 31 -4.98 -13.33 -12.48
N VAL A 32 -5.97 -13.22 -13.37
CA VAL A 32 -7.18 -14.08 -13.35
C VAL A 32 -6.92 -15.55 -13.68
N ASN A 33 -5.74 -15.92 -14.21
CA ASN A 33 -5.41 -17.34 -14.46
C ASN A 33 -4.28 -17.89 -13.59
N ARG A 34 -3.94 -17.23 -12.49
CA ARG A 34 -3.11 -17.80 -11.42
C ARG A 34 -3.79 -17.58 -10.08
N ARG A 35 -3.86 -18.62 -9.24
CA ARG A 35 -4.22 -18.48 -7.81
C ARG A 35 -3.13 -17.74 -7.02
N THR A 36 -2.71 -16.57 -7.46
CA THR A 36 -1.64 -15.80 -6.82
C THR A 36 -2.04 -14.33 -6.78
N ILE A 37 -2.37 -13.90 -5.56
CA ILE A 37 -2.52 -12.53 -5.11
C ILE A 37 -1.36 -11.69 -5.69
N PRO A 38 -1.59 -10.46 -6.17
CA PRO A 38 -0.56 -9.65 -6.83
C PRO A 38 0.72 -9.64 -6.01
N THR A 39 1.82 -10.02 -6.66
CA THR A 39 3.15 -10.20 -6.02
C THR A 39 3.71 -8.92 -5.39
N SER A 40 3.01 -7.79 -5.55
CA SER A 40 3.42 -6.44 -5.17
C SER A 40 2.80 -5.89 -3.88
N ILE A 41 1.61 -6.36 -3.51
CA ILE A 41 0.99 -6.08 -2.21
C ILE A 41 1.15 -7.34 -1.40
N ASP A 42 1.58 -7.24 -0.14
CA ASP A 42 1.72 -8.45 0.67
C ASP A 42 0.38 -9.20 0.69
N PRO A 43 0.36 -10.46 0.21
CA PRO A 43 -0.88 -11.20 0.11
C PRO A 43 -1.60 -11.37 1.45
N GLY A 44 -0.85 -11.35 2.55
CA GLY A 44 -1.37 -11.44 3.90
C GLY A 44 -2.24 -10.23 4.23
N THR A 45 -1.74 -9.01 4.04
CA THR A 45 -2.48 -7.80 4.43
C THR A 45 -3.86 -7.73 3.76
N TYR A 46 -3.93 -7.91 2.44
CA TYR A 46 -5.20 -7.85 1.70
C TYR A 46 -6.14 -9.00 2.08
N HIS A 47 -5.62 -10.22 2.18
CA HIS A 47 -6.42 -11.38 2.58
C HIS A 47 -7.07 -11.17 3.94
N TYR A 48 -6.33 -10.67 4.92
CA TYR A 48 -6.87 -10.34 6.24
C TYR A 48 -7.91 -9.23 6.21
N MET A 49 -7.73 -8.21 5.36
CA MET A 49 -8.74 -7.16 5.20
C MET A 49 -10.07 -7.72 4.71
N ILE A 50 -10.04 -8.64 3.75
CA ILE A 50 -11.25 -9.30 3.23
C ILE A 50 -11.89 -10.20 4.29
N GLU A 51 -11.12 -11.08 4.95
CA GLU A 51 -11.63 -11.99 5.98
C GLU A 51 -12.21 -11.26 7.19
N SER A 52 -11.60 -10.13 7.56
CA SER A 52 -12.00 -9.34 8.73
C SER A 52 -13.00 -8.22 8.39
N VAL A 53 -13.43 -8.11 7.13
CA VAL A 53 -14.33 -7.06 6.63
C VAL A 53 -13.83 -5.65 6.99
N LEU A 54 -12.54 -5.39 6.72
CA LEU A 54 -11.90 -4.11 6.98
C LEU A 54 -11.83 -3.27 5.71
N GLU A 55 -12.35 -2.05 5.80
CA GLU A 55 -12.28 -1.08 4.71
C GLU A 55 -10.88 -0.50 4.51
N TYR A 56 -10.04 -0.47 5.56
CA TYR A 56 -8.73 0.19 5.52
C TYR A 56 -7.60 -0.73 5.99
N GLY A 57 -6.43 -0.55 5.37
CA GLY A 57 -5.20 -1.25 5.72
C GLY A 57 -3.97 -0.35 5.57
N LEU A 58 -2.89 -0.73 6.24
CA LEU A 58 -1.62 -0.03 6.19
C LEU A 58 -0.48 -1.03 6.03
N LEU A 59 0.40 -0.79 5.06
CA LEU A 59 1.64 -1.54 4.90
C LEU A 59 2.82 -0.57 5.01
N ILE A 60 3.72 -0.82 5.97
CA ILE A 60 4.84 0.08 6.28
C ILE A 60 6.15 -0.64 6.06
N THR A 61 7.09 0.02 5.36
CA THR A 61 8.43 -0.52 5.12
C THR A 61 9.57 0.20 5.82
N GLY A 62 9.25 1.19 6.66
CA GLY A 62 10.23 2.06 7.30
C GLY A 62 10.74 3.19 6.39
N GLU A 63 10.65 3.00 5.07
CA GLU A 63 10.98 4.01 4.05
C GLU A 63 9.75 4.52 3.31
N ALA A 64 8.71 3.70 3.22
CA ALA A 64 7.46 4.02 2.55
C ALA A 64 6.26 3.52 3.37
N ILE A 65 5.12 4.13 3.10
CA ILE A 65 3.82 3.81 3.69
C ILE A 65 2.84 3.60 2.54
N VAL A 66 2.14 2.46 2.54
CA VAL A 66 1.06 2.18 1.59
C VAL A 66 -0.25 2.19 2.37
N PHE A 67 -1.09 3.17 2.07
CA PHE A 67 -2.47 3.21 2.53
C PHE A 67 -3.32 2.36 1.59
N LEU A 68 -4.15 1.49 2.14
CA LEU A 68 -5.03 0.58 1.40
C LEU A 68 -6.49 0.89 1.74
N ASN A 69 -7.36 0.85 0.74
CA ASN A 69 -8.80 1.01 0.89
C ASN A 69 -9.56 0.02 -0.01
N VAL A 70 -10.40 -0.83 0.60
CA VAL A 70 -11.27 -1.76 -0.13
C VAL A 70 -12.58 -1.07 -0.45
N ASN A 71 -13.00 -1.12 -1.71
CA ASN A 71 -14.33 -0.67 -2.11
C ASN A 71 -15.36 -1.75 -1.80
N TRP A 72 -16.19 -1.61 -0.77
CA TRP A 72 -17.18 -2.65 -0.46
C TRP A 72 -18.34 -2.77 -1.47
N ASN A 73 -18.52 -1.80 -2.38
CA ASN A 73 -19.47 -1.95 -3.49
C ASN A 73 -18.90 -2.84 -4.61
N ASP A 74 -17.58 -2.98 -4.66
CA ASP A 74 -16.84 -3.84 -5.58
C ASP A 74 -15.58 -4.33 -4.85
N PRO A 75 -15.71 -5.35 -3.97
CA PRO A 75 -14.66 -5.77 -3.05
C PRO A 75 -13.44 -6.37 -3.75
N GLU A 76 -13.52 -6.57 -5.07
CA GLU A 76 -12.39 -6.92 -5.90
C GLU A 76 -11.48 -5.71 -6.18
N THR A 77 -12.00 -4.49 -6.02
CA THR A 77 -11.26 -3.24 -6.20
C THR A 77 -10.60 -2.77 -4.91
N LEU A 78 -9.26 -2.78 -4.92
CA LEU A 78 -8.40 -2.21 -3.88
C LEU A 78 -7.77 -0.91 -4.36
N TYR A 79 -8.11 0.20 -3.70
CA TYR A 79 -7.42 1.48 -3.86
C TYR A 79 -6.19 1.53 -2.97
N TYR A 80 -5.15 2.22 -3.43
CA TYR A 80 -3.97 2.47 -2.62
C TYR A 80 -3.40 3.87 -2.84
N HIS A 81 -2.65 4.33 -1.84
CA HIS A 81 -1.80 5.51 -1.93
C HIS A 81 -0.43 5.17 -1.36
N LEU A 82 0.62 5.31 -2.18
CA LEU A 82 2.01 5.15 -1.76
C LEU A 82 2.55 6.52 -1.32
N ALA A 83 2.91 6.64 -0.05
CA ALA A 83 3.63 7.78 0.49
C ALA A 83 5.10 7.41 0.74
N GLU A 84 6.00 8.28 0.31
CA GLU A 84 7.45 8.11 0.39
C GLU A 84 8.09 9.34 1.03
N PRO A 85 8.10 9.43 2.38
CA PRO A 85 8.46 10.66 3.07
C PRO A 85 9.84 11.21 2.71
N GLY A 86 10.85 10.34 2.54
CA GLY A 86 12.21 10.77 2.19
C GLY A 86 12.27 11.51 0.84
N PRO A 87 11.85 10.86 -0.26
CA PRO A 87 11.71 11.51 -1.57
C PRO A 87 10.80 12.74 -1.57
N GLU A 88 9.64 12.68 -0.89
CA GLU A 88 8.68 13.78 -0.84
C GLU A 88 9.25 15.04 -0.17
N VAL A 89 9.92 14.89 0.99
CA VAL A 89 10.58 16.01 1.68
C VAL A 89 11.68 16.61 0.81
N THR A 90 12.43 15.78 0.09
CA THR A 90 13.49 16.25 -0.81
C THR A 90 12.92 17.01 -2.02
N ALA A 91 11.78 16.58 -2.55
CA ALA A 91 11.10 17.22 -3.67
C ALA A 91 10.39 18.53 -3.28
N HIS A 92 10.04 18.69 -2.00
CA HIS A 92 9.31 19.84 -1.47
C HIS A 92 10.03 20.52 -0.29
N PRO A 93 11.23 21.09 -0.51
CA PRO A 93 12.06 21.63 0.56
C PRO A 93 11.45 22.84 1.30
N ASN A 94 10.47 23.51 0.68
CA ASN A 94 9.79 24.68 1.26
C ASN A 94 8.58 24.30 2.13
N ASN A 95 8.22 23.00 2.21
CA ASN A 95 7.09 22.51 3.00
C ASN A 95 7.53 21.95 4.36
N LEU A 96 8.73 22.31 4.82
CA LEU A 96 9.23 21.95 6.15
C LEU A 96 8.48 22.77 7.21
N PHE A 97 7.55 22.11 7.91
CA PHE A 97 6.84 22.55 9.12
C PHE A 97 6.93 24.06 9.45
N GLU A 98 5.98 24.86 8.96
CA GLU A 98 5.60 26.12 9.62
C GLU A 98 4.86 25.77 10.93
N GLY A 99 5.59 25.50 12.02
CA GLY A 99 4.91 25.24 13.29
C GLY A 99 5.76 24.58 14.36
N ILE A 100 6.73 25.31 14.88
CA ILE A 100 7.04 25.39 16.32
C ILE A 100 7.96 26.61 16.53
N GLN A 101 7.34 27.76 16.82
CA GLN A 101 7.94 28.83 17.62
C GLN A 101 7.41 28.72 19.04
#